data_AF-A0A812WLA3-F1
#
_entry.id   AF-A0A812WLA3-F1
#
_cell.length_a   1.000
_cell.length_b   1.000
_cell.length_c   1.000
_cell.angle_alpha   90.00
_cell.angle_beta   90.00
_cell.angle_gamma   90.00
#
_symmetry.space_group_name_H-M   'P 1'
#
loop_
_entity.id
_entity.type
_entity.pdbx_description
1 polymer ?
#
loop_
_entity_poly.entity_id
_entity_poly.type
_entity_poly.pdbx_seq_one_letter_code
_entity_poly.pdbx_strand_id
1 'polypeptide(L)'
;AGDVLSCVEESQVKGSRSGLYKHYPRLYEGAAATTGYPYLEAEVRYAVNQEYAVTPADVLARRTRLAFLNSTAARLCLPRVVEIMAECLGWSDARALEEHERAEQILARDFAGPVPNKVGALLRTACTADVKDVFDKIDVEGKGTLTKAGIAKAAAELGFPLSQAELQKAINEMDTDRNGEVHFPEFLAWWNSSEKSKDVQKKIYMGSRAGSRWKTIEE
;
A
#
# COMPACT_ATOMS: atom_id res chain seq x y z
N ALA A 1 60.97 -24.81 4.19
CA ALA A 1 59.66 -25.40 4.47
C ALA A 1 58.64 -24.61 3.67
N GLY A 2 58.31 -25.10 2.49
CA GLY A 2 57.43 -24.42 1.53
C GLY A 2 56.18 -25.28 1.32
N ASP A 3 55.04 -24.58 1.28
CA ASP A 3 53.68 -25.09 1.28
C ASP A 3 53.40 -26.23 0.30
N VAL A 4 52.67 -27.22 0.80
CA VAL A 4 51.98 -28.25 0.03
C VAL A 4 50.50 -27.96 0.15
N LEU A 5 49.87 -27.43 -0.90
CA LEU A 5 48.42 -27.60 -1.12
C LEU A 5 48.15 -27.62 -2.62
N SER A 6 48.02 -28.86 -3.09
CA SER A 6 47.70 -29.29 -4.45
C SER A 6 46.25 -29.01 -4.82
N CYS A 7 46.06 -28.41 -5.99
CA CYS A 7 45.10 -28.77 -7.04
C CYS A 7 43.75 -29.37 -6.62
N VAL A 8 42.68 -28.59 -6.81
CA VAL A 8 41.34 -29.13 -7.10
C VAL A 8 40.94 -28.63 -8.48
N GLU A 9 40.61 -29.56 -9.36
CA GLU A 9 40.42 -29.41 -10.81
C GLU A 9 39.26 -28.47 -11.18
N GLU A 10 39.53 -27.56 -12.12
CA GLU A 10 38.54 -26.72 -12.80
C GLU A 10 37.68 -27.56 -13.75
N SER A 11 36.46 -27.89 -13.31
CA SER A 11 35.44 -28.45 -14.18
C SER A 11 34.69 -27.33 -14.91
N GLN A 12 35.01 -27.19 -16.19
CA GLN A 12 34.44 -26.29 -17.20
C GLN A 12 32.90 -26.12 -17.15
N VAL A 13 32.44 -24.90 -16.84
CA VAL A 13 31.08 -24.43 -17.19
C VAL A 13 31.20 -23.42 -18.33
N LYS A 14 30.72 -23.80 -19.52
CA LYS A 14 30.78 -22.99 -20.75
C LYS A 14 29.88 -21.75 -20.63
N GLY A 15 30.49 -20.57 -20.67
CA GLY A 15 29.79 -19.29 -20.65
C GLY A 15 29.13 -18.92 -21.98
N SER A 16 27.90 -18.38 -21.90
CA SER A 16 27.33 -17.52 -22.95
C SER A 16 27.53 -16.06 -22.55
N ARG A 17 28.01 -15.26 -23.51
CA ARG A 17 28.56 -13.92 -23.32
C ARG A 17 27.45 -12.87 -23.19
N SER A 18 27.16 -12.42 -21.98
CA SER A 18 26.62 -11.08 -21.72
C SER A 18 27.40 -10.47 -20.56
N GLY A 19 28.54 -9.86 -20.89
CA GLY A 19 29.50 -9.31 -19.94
C GLY A 19 28.97 -8.15 -19.10
N LEU A 20 29.65 -7.96 -17.96
CA LEU A 20 29.59 -6.88 -16.95
C LEU A 20 28.79 -7.09 -15.65
N TYR A 21 28.07 -8.19 -15.47
CA TYR A 21 27.58 -8.55 -14.13
C TYR A 21 28.03 -9.96 -13.79
N LYS A 22 28.97 -10.09 -12.85
CA LYS A 22 29.20 -11.37 -12.16
C LYS A 22 27.82 -11.85 -11.69
N HIS A 23 27.41 -13.03 -12.13
CA HIS A 23 26.15 -13.62 -11.73
C HIS A 23 26.28 -14.05 -10.27
N TYR A 24 26.03 -13.11 -9.36
CA TYR A 24 26.00 -13.41 -7.94
C TYR A 24 24.71 -14.16 -7.65
N PRO A 25 24.75 -15.26 -6.88
CA PRO A 25 23.56 -16.00 -6.52
C PRO A 25 22.60 -15.04 -5.82
N ARG A 26 21.44 -14.85 -6.44
CA ARG A 26 20.36 -14.08 -5.82
C ARG A 26 19.81 -14.90 -4.67
N LEU A 27 19.21 -14.23 -3.69
CA LEU A 27 18.47 -14.93 -2.63
C LEU A 27 17.33 -15.82 -3.15
N TYR A 28 16.98 -15.70 -4.44
CA TYR A 28 15.93 -16.43 -5.12
C TYR A 28 16.41 -16.82 -6.53
N GLU A 29 16.58 -18.12 -6.76
CA GLU A 29 16.73 -18.69 -8.10
C GLU A 29 15.76 -19.88 -8.16
N GLY A 30 14.51 -19.66 -8.58
CA GLY A 30 13.57 -20.77 -8.83
C GLY A 30 12.08 -20.52 -8.61
N ALA A 31 11.68 -19.54 -7.80
CA ALA A 31 10.25 -19.30 -7.51
C ALA A 31 9.71 -18.10 -8.30
N ALA A 32 8.95 -18.36 -9.36
CA ALA A 32 8.37 -17.37 -10.29
C ALA A 32 7.54 -16.25 -9.62
N ALA A 33 7.00 -16.47 -8.41
CA ALA A 33 6.26 -15.47 -7.64
C ALA A 33 7.16 -14.41 -6.95
N THR A 34 8.48 -14.62 -6.97
CA THR A 34 9.48 -13.85 -6.21
C THR A 34 10.50 -13.18 -7.12
N THR A 35 10.39 -13.39 -8.43
CA THR A 35 11.31 -12.90 -9.45
C THR A 35 11.16 -11.39 -9.63
N GLY A 36 11.84 -10.59 -8.80
CA GLY A 36 11.78 -9.13 -8.92
C GLY A 36 12.48 -8.30 -7.83
N TYR A 37 12.92 -8.91 -6.73
CA TYR A 37 13.56 -8.18 -5.64
C TYR A 37 15.09 -8.16 -5.80
N PRO A 38 15.80 -7.02 -5.68
CA PRO A 38 17.23 -6.94 -6.01
C PRO A 38 18.17 -7.48 -4.92
N TYR A 39 17.75 -8.44 -4.09
CA TYR A 39 18.55 -8.90 -2.94
C TYR A 39 19.44 -10.12 -3.26
N LEU A 40 20.66 -10.09 -2.75
CA LEU A 40 21.70 -11.10 -3.01
C LEU A 40 22.04 -11.90 -1.76
N GLU A 41 22.49 -13.15 -1.93
CA GLU A 41 23.01 -13.94 -0.80
C GLU A 41 24.21 -13.26 -0.12
N ALA A 42 25.00 -12.52 -0.89
CA ALA A 42 26.12 -11.74 -0.38
C ALA A 42 25.70 -10.68 0.64
N GLU A 43 24.50 -10.10 0.50
CA GLU A 43 24.00 -9.11 1.47
C GLU A 43 23.69 -9.76 2.82
N VAL A 44 23.22 -11.02 2.82
CA VAL A 44 23.02 -11.78 4.06
C VAL A 44 24.34 -12.08 4.75
N ARG A 45 25.34 -12.54 3.98
CA ARG A 45 26.69 -12.79 4.54
C ARG A 45 27.32 -11.51 5.07
N TYR A 46 27.15 -10.39 4.36
CA TYR A 46 27.61 -9.07 4.81
C TYR A 46 26.91 -8.64 6.10
N ALA A 47 25.58 -8.78 6.16
CA ALA A 47 24.78 -8.48 7.34
C ALA A 47 25.27 -9.23 8.58
N VAL A 48 25.60 -10.52 8.45
CA VAL A 48 26.11 -11.33 9.57
C VAL A 48 27.51 -10.87 9.97
N ASN A 49 28.43 -10.78 9.00
CA ASN A 49 29.86 -10.61 9.29
C ASN A 49 30.25 -9.17 9.64
N GLN A 50 29.57 -8.18 9.08
CA GLN A 50 29.94 -6.76 9.19
C GLN A 50 28.92 -5.96 10.00
N GLU A 51 27.64 -6.37 9.97
CA GLU A 51 26.57 -5.67 10.68
C GLU A 51 26.05 -6.44 11.91
N TYR A 52 26.72 -7.53 12.30
CA TYR A 52 26.38 -8.36 13.46
C TYR A 52 24.91 -8.83 13.48
N ALA A 53 24.37 -9.23 12.32
CA ALA A 53 23.05 -9.85 12.25
C ALA A 53 23.05 -11.23 12.91
N VAL A 54 22.24 -11.39 13.96
CA VAL A 54 22.14 -12.67 14.70
C VAL A 54 20.82 -13.39 14.40
N THR A 55 19.78 -12.72 13.91
CA THR A 55 18.48 -13.37 13.64
C THR A 55 18.06 -13.25 12.17
N PRO A 56 17.46 -14.30 11.58
CA PRO A 56 16.97 -14.26 10.19
C PRO A 56 15.88 -13.20 9.98
N ALA A 57 15.02 -13.01 10.98
CA ALA A 57 13.98 -11.99 10.97
C ALA A 57 14.56 -10.58 10.83
N ASP A 58 15.70 -10.28 11.47
CA ASP A 58 16.37 -8.98 11.36
C ASP A 58 16.89 -8.72 9.94
N VAL A 59 17.53 -9.72 9.32
CA VAL A 59 18.00 -9.62 7.92
C VAL A 59 16.83 -9.35 6.96
N LEU A 60 15.72 -10.08 7.10
CA LEU A 60 14.56 -9.96 6.21
C LEU A 60 13.71 -8.71 6.47
N ALA A 61 13.60 -8.26 7.72
CA ALA A 61 12.75 -7.13 8.08
C ALA A 61 13.46 -5.78 8.04
N ARG A 62 14.70 -5.70 8.53
CA ARG A 62 15.41 -4.42 8.72
C ARG A 62 16.48 -4.15 7.69
N ARG A 63 17.23 -5.16 7.25
CA ARG A 63 18.39 -4.97 6.35
C ARG A 63 18.02 -5.03 4.87
N THR A 64 17.25 -6.04 4.47
CA THR A 64 16.71 -6.11 3.10
C THR A 64 15.36 -5.41 3.00
N ARG A 65 14.57 -5.42 4.09
CA ARG A 65 13.20 -4.90 4.14
C ARG A 65 12.22 -5.68 3.25
N LEU A 66 12.59 -6.88 2.80
CA LEU A 66 11.75 -7.76 1.99
C LEU A 66 10.45 -8.13 2.71
N ALA A 67 10.49 -8.33 4.04
CA ALA A 67 9.31 -8.64 4.84
C ALA A 67 8.21 -7.57 4.74
N PHE A 68 8.59 -6.30 4.61
CA PHE A 68 7.64 -5.19 4.49
C PHE A 68 7.06 -5.07 3.08
N LEU A 69 7.85 -5.38 2.06
CA LEU A 69 7.41 -5.32 0.67
C LEU A 69 6.49 -6.50 0.32
N ASN A 70 6.86 -7.69 0.77
CA ASN A 70 6.12 -8.92 0.51
C ASN A 70 6.51 -9.98 1.55
N SER A 71 5.65 -10.15 2.55
CA SER A 71 5.82 -11.15 3.61
C SER A 71 5.82 -12.59 3.06
N THR A 72 5.07 -12.86 1.99
CA THR A 72 5.07 -14.19 1.35
C THR A 72 6.42 -14.49 0.71
N ALA A 73 7.00 -13.52 -0.01
CA ALA A 73 8.35 -13.62 -0.56
C ALA A 73 9.40 -13.82 0.54
N ALA A 74 9.31 -13.05 1.63
CA ALA A 74 10.23 -13.18 2.76
C ALA A 74 10.19 -14.58 3.39
N ARG A 75 8.99 -15.19 3.54
CA ARG A 75 8.85 -16.57 4.04
C ARG A 75 9.45 -17.60 3.09
N LEU A 76 9.29 -17.43 1.78
CA LEU A 76 9.88 -18.34 0.80
C LEU A 76 11.42 -18.29 0.82
N CYS A 77 12.01 -17.13 1.08
CA CYS A 77 13.46 -16.97 1.19
C CYS A 77 14.02 -17.38 2.56
N LEU A 78 13.17 -17.52 3.58
CA LEU A 78 13.60 -17.76 4.97
C LEU A 78 14.49 -19.01 5.13
N PRO A 79 14.19 -20.19 4.56
CA PRO A 79 15.05 -21.36 4.69
C PRO A 79 16.47 -21.12 4.19
N ARG A 80 16.61 -20.42 3.05
CA ARG A 80 17.92 -20.11 2.47
C ARG A 80 18.72 -19.11 3.30
N VAL A 81 18.05 -18.11 3.87
CA VAL A 81 18.69 -17.15 4.80
C VAL A 81 19.19 -17.86 6.05
N VAL A 82 18.40 -18.76 6.62
CA VAL A 82 18.79 -19.55 7.80
C VAL A 82 20.02 -20.41 7.50
N GLU A 83 20.06 -21.06 6.34
CA GLU A 83 21.23 -21.83 5.88
C GLU A 83 22.51 -20.98 5.86
N ILE A 84 22.45 -19.82 5.20
CA ILE A 84 23.60 -18.91 5.10
C ILE A 84 24.03 -18.40 6.49
N MET A 85 23.07 -18.08 7.36
CA MET A 85 23.36 -17.63 8.72
C MET A 85 23.94 -18.75 9.58
N ALA A 86 23.47 -19.99 9.42
CA ALA A 86 23.99 -21.16 10.12
C ALA A 86 25.45 -21.43 9.73
N GLU A 87 25.79 -21.32 8.44
CA GLU A 87 27.17 -21.40 7.96
C GLU A 87 28.06 -20.31 8.56
N CYS A 88 27.60 -19.05 8.58
CA CYS A 88 28.41 -17.93 9.06
C CYS A 88 28.57 -17.88 10.58
N LEU A 89 27.57 -18.34 11.34
CA LEU A 89 27.55 -18.28 12.81
C LEU A 89 27.86 -19.63 13.47
N GLY A 90 27.99 -20.71 12.70
CA GLY A 90 28.26 -22.06 13.21
C GLY A 90 27.09 -22.65 14.01
N TRP A 91 25.85 -22.45 13.55
CA TRP A 91 24.69 -23.01 14.22
C TRP A 91 24.57 -24.52 14.01
N SER A 92 24.07 -25.23 15.02
CA SER A 92 23.62 -26.62 14.87
C SER A 92 22.29 -26.67 14.13
N ASP A 93 21.98 -27.81 13.50
CA ASP A 93 20.71 -28.03 12.80
C ASP A 93 19.50 -27.76 13.71
N ALA A 94 19.60 -28.14 14.99
CA ALA A 94 18.57 -27.86 15.99
C ALA A 94 18.35 -26.37 16.21
N ARG A 95 19.44 -25.57 16.26
CA ARG A 95 19.35 -24.12 16.42
C ARG A 95 18.82 -23.44 15.16
N ALA A 96 19.26 -23.90 13.99
CA ALA A 96 18.77 -23.39 12.70
C ALA A 96 17.25 -23.58 12.57
N LEU A 97 16.73 -24.74 12.98
CA LEU A 97 15.29 -25.01 13.01
C LEU A 97 14.55 -24.10 13.99
N GLU A 98 15.08 -23.92 15.20
CA GLU A 98 14.50 -23.01 16.22
C GLU A 98 14.42 -21.56 15.70
N GLU A 99 15.49 -21.07 15.07
CA GLU A 99 15.52 -19.72 14.49
C GLU A 99 14.61 -19.57 13.27
N HIS A 100 14.48 -20.64 12.47
CA HIS A 100 13.52 -20.68 11.36
C HIS A 100 12.09 -20.50 11.87
N GLU A 101 11.66 -21.34 12.81
CA GLU A 101 10.29 -21.27 13.37
C GLU A 101 10.02 -19.92 14.04
N ARG A 102 10.98 -19.40 14.82
CA ARG A 102 10.86 -18.08 15.44
C ARG A 102 10.71 -16.96 14.41
N ALA A 103 11.52 -16.99 13.35
CA ALA A 103 11.45 -15.99 12.29
C ALA A 103 10.14 -16.09 11.50
N GLU A 104 9.66 -17.30 11.23
CA GLU A 104 8.38 -17.53 10.55
C GLU A 104 7.21 -16.95 11.35
N GLN A 105 7.18 -17.19 12.67
CA GLN A 105 6.16 -16.63 13.56
C GLN A 105 6.17 -15.09 13.56
N ILE A 106 7.35 -14.47 13.59
CA ILE A 106 7.49 -13.00 13.54
C ILE A 106 7.00 -12.45 12.19
N LEU A 107 7.41 -13.07 11.08
CA LEU A 107 6.99 -12.67 9.74
C LEU A 107 5.47 -12.81 9.55
N ALA A 108 4.88 -13.87 10.10
CA ALA A 108 3.45 -14.10 10.08
C ALA A 108 2.69 -13.12 10.98
N ARG A 109 3.18 -12.85 12.20
CA ARG A 109 2.48 -11.98 13.15
C ARG A 109 2.58 -10.50 12.78
N ASP A 110 3.79 -10.03 12.47
CA ASP A 110 4.10 -8.59 12.40
C ASP A 110 4.03 -8.05 10.98
N PHE A 111 4.20 -8.91 9.96
CA PHE A 111 4.30 -8.50 8.55
C PHE A 111 3.23 -9.13 7.64
N ALA A 112 2.43 -10.08 8.12
CA ALA A 112 1.30 -10.63 7.36
C ALA A 112 0.01 -9.83 7.57
N GLY A 113 0.08 -8.52 7.29
CA GLY A 113 -1.14 -7.74 7.07
C GLY A 113 -1.88 -8.25 5.82
N PRO A 114 -3.20 -8.03 5.70
CA PRO A 114 -3.92 -8.31 4.46
C PRO A 114 -3.18 -7.65 3.30
N VAL A 115 -2.76 -8.43 2.30
CA VAL A 115 -2.14 -7.86 1.10
C VAL A 115 -3.15 -6.88 0.53
N PRO A 116 -2.86 -5.56 0.49
CA PRO A 116 -3.81 -4.60 -0.03
C PRO A 116 -4.10 -5.00 -1.46
N ASN A 117 -5.35 -5.39 -1.72
CA ASN A 117 -5.76 -5.74 -3.07
C ASN A 117 -5.64 -4.46 -3.90
N LYS A 118 -4.54 -4.34 -4.66
CA LYS A 118 -4.28 -3.17 -5.50
C LYS A 118 -5.20 -3.14 -6.72
N VAL A 119 -5.99 -4.19 -6.95
CA VAL A 119 -7.09 -4.20 -7.91
C VAL A 119 -8.18 -3.25 -7.36
N GLY A 120 -8.04 -1.96 -7.67
CA GLY A 120 -8.92 -0.89 -7.19
C GLY A 120 -8.26 0.19 -6.34
N ALA A 121 -6.94 0.13 -6.11
CA ALA A 121 -6.20 1.21 -5.44
C ALA A 121 -5.93 2.40 -6.38
N LEU A 122 -6.99 3.01 -6.90
CA LEU A 122 -6.94 4.43 -7.18
C LEU A 122 -6.86 5.17 -5.83
N LEU A 123 -6.15 6.30 -5.78
CA LEU A 123 -6.46 7.34 -4.79
C LEU A 123 -7.98 7.38 -4.65
N ARG A 124 -8.53 7.33 -3.43
CA ARG A 124 -9.98 7.46 -3.23
C ARG A 124 -10.41 8.84 -3.76
N THR A 125 -10.63 8.96 -5.07
CA THR A 125 -11.74 9.71 -5.62
C THR A 125 -12.91 9.21 -4.79
N ALA A 126 -13.51 10.09 -3.97
CA ALA A 126 -14.45 9.73 -2.91
C ALA A 126 -15.23 8.48 -3.31
N CYS A 127 -15.05 7.39 -2.56
CA CYS A 127 -15.65 6.12 -2.94
C CYS A 127 -17.17 6.36 -3.06
N THR A 128 -17.86 5.66 -3.94
CA THR A 128 -19.33 5.82 -4.09
C THR A 128 -20.06 5.74 -2.75
N ALA A 129 -19.50 5.03 -1.76
CA ALA A 129 -19.94 5.03 -0.36
C ALA A 129 -19.81 6.40 0.35
N ASP A 130 -18.65 7.07 0.28
CA ASP A 130 -18.45 8.39 0.87
C ASP A 130 -19.37 9.45 0.22
N VAL A 131 -19.60 9.33 -1.10
CA VAL A 131 -20.48 10.22 -1.86
C VAL A 131 -21.95 9.96 -1.54
N LYS A 132 -22.32 8.69 -1.36
CA LYS A 132 -23.67 8.29 -0.94
C LYS A 132 -23.97 8.76 0.48
N ASP A 133 -23.03 8.66 1.40
CA ASP A 133 -23.21 9.18 2.77
C ASP A 133 -23.39 10.70 2.79
N VAL A 134 -22.74 11.42 1.88
CA VAL A 134 -22.96 12.87 1.69
C VAL A 134 -24.33 13.13 1.09
N PHE A 135 -24.75 12.36 0.08
CA PHE A 135 -26.07 12.47 -0.53
C PHE A 135 -27.20 12.20 0.47
N ASP A 136 -27.10 11.11 1.23
CA ASP A 136 -28.10 10.68 2.23
C ASP A 136 -28.22 11.70 3.38
N LYS A 137 -27.15 12.42 3.72
CA LYS A 137 -27.21 13.53 4.68
C LYS A 137 -27.92 14.77 4.16
N ILE A 138 -27.88 15.00 2.84
CA ILE A 138 -28.52 16.15 2.19
C ILE A 138 -30.00 15.84 1.88
N ASP A 139 -30.29 14.59 1.51
CA ASP A 139 -31.65 14.08 1.28
C ASP A 139 -32.37 13.75 2.60
N VAL A 140 -32.59 14.78 3.42
CA VAL A 140 -33.29 14.67 4.72
C VAL A 140 -34.73 14.15 4.56
N GLU A 141 -35.32 14.33 3.38
CA GLU A 141 -36.68 13.87 3.05
C GLU A 141 -36.72 12.41 2.57
N GLY A 142 -35.56 11.79 2.31
CA GLY A 142 -35.44 10.39 1.89
C GLY A 142 -36.11 10.09 0.55
N LYS A 143 -36.24 11.10 -0.32
CA LYS A 143 -36.96 11.00 -1.59
C LYS A 143 -36.10 10.37 -2.70
N GLY A 144 -34.78 10.30 -2.50
CA GLY A 144 -33.80 9.84 -3.49
C GLY A 144 -33.45 10.91 -4.53
N THR A 145 -33.83 12.17 -4.28
CA THR A 145 -33.70 13.31 -5.20
C THR A 145 -33.34 14.58 -4.43
N LEU A 146 -32.38 15.35 -4.91
CA LEU A 146 -32.00 16.62 -4.30
C LEU A 146 -32.68 17.79 -5.01
N THR A 147 -33.60 18.45 -4.31
CA THR A 147 -34.26 19.67 -4.80
C THR A 147 -33.39 20.91 -4.51
N LYS A 148 -33.64 22.00 -5.25
CA LYS A 148 -32.97 23.29 -5.03
C LYS A 148 -33.08 23.77 -3.57
N ALA A 149 -34.25 23.61 -2.97
CA ALA A 149 -34.48 23.99 -1.58
C ALA A 149 -33.72 23.06 -0.61
N GLY A 150 -33.67 21.75 -0.89
CA GLY A 150 -32.93 20.78 -0.08
C GLY A 150 -31.43 21.05 -0.05
N ILE A 151 -30.82 21.31 -1.21
CA ILE A 151 -29.38 21.63 -1.30
C ILE A 151 -29.07 22.95 -0.57
N ALA A 152 -29.93 23.96 -0.70
CA ALA A 152 -29.75 25.24 0.00
C ALA A 152 -29.79 25.08 1.52
N LYS A 153 -30.77 24.32 2.02
CA LYS A 153 -30.95 24.06 3.44
C LYS A 153 -29.78 23.25 4.00
N ALA A 154 -29.38 22.18 3.31
CA ALA A 154 -28.24 21.37 3.72
C ALA A 154 -26.93 22.18 3.73
N ALA A 155 -26.66 23.00 2.71
CA ALA A 155 -25.47 23.86 2.68
C ALA A 155 -25.44 24.84 3.88
N ALA A 156 -26.59 25.39 4.26
CA ALA A 156 -26.73 26.24 5.45
C ALA A 156 -26.53 25.46 6.77
N GLU A 157 -27.10 24.26 6.89
CA GLU A 157 -26.94 23.38 8.06
C GLU A 157 -25.50 22.89 8.24
N LEU A 158 -24.76 22.73 7.15
CA LEU A 158 -23.37 22.33 7.11
C LEU A 158 -22.38 23.50 7.35
N GLY A 159 -22.88 24.72 7.62
CA GLY A 159 -22.08 25.89 7.95
C GLY A 159 -21.47 26.64 6.75
N PHE A 160 -21.88 26.30 5.52
CA PHE A 160 -21.39 26.93 4.29
C PHE A 160 -22.57 27.40 3.43
N PRO A 161 -23.23 28.52 3.78
CA PRO A 161 -24.34 29.04 2.98
C PRO A 161 -23.85 29.40 1.58
N LEU A 162 -24.45 28.76 0.57
CA LEU A 162 -24.22 29.09 -0.84
C LEU A 162 -25.17 30.23 -1.26
N SER A 163 -24.67 31.17 -2.06
CA SER A 163 -25.53 32.20 -2.65
C SER A 163 -26.50 31.59 -3.66
N GLN A 164 -27.63 32.26 -3.91
CA GLN A 164 -28.62 31.80 -4.90
C GLN A 164 -28.01 31.62 -6.30
N ALA A 165 -27.02 32.44 -6.67
CA ALA A 165 -26.31 32.32 -7.94
C ALA A 165 -25.39 31.09 -8.00
N GLU A 166 -24.65 30.80 -6.93
CA GLU A 166 -23.79 29.61 -6.82
C GLU A 166 -24.62 28.32 -6.78
N LEU A 167 -25.74 28.33 -6.06
CA LEU A 167 -26.68 27.22 -5.99
C LEU A 167 -27.30 26.93 -7.36
N GLN A 168 -27.78 27.97 -8.06
CA GLN A 168 -28.36 27.79 -9.39
C GLN A 168 -27.34 27.27 -10.40
N LYS A 169 -26.09 27.75 -10.31
CA LYS A 169 -24.99 27.26 -11.14
C LYS A 169 -24.69 25.78 -10.85
N ALA A 170 -24.58 25.41 -9.57
CA ALA A 170 -24.34 24.03 -9.17
C ALA A 170 -25.45 23.10 -9.66
N ILE A 171 -26.72 23.49 -9.51
CA ILE A 171 -27.86 22.70 -9.97
C ILE A 171 -27.84 22.57 -11.49
N ASN A 172 -27.60 23.65 -12.25
CA ASN A 172 -27.53 23.58 -13.70
C ASN A 172 -26.37 22.70 -14.21
N GLU A 173 -25.31 22.52 -13.41
CA GLU A 173 -24.19 21.62 -13.72
C GLU A 173 -24.47 20.17 -13.32
N MET A 174 -25.26 19.95 -12.27
CA MET A 174 -25.63 18.63 -11.75
C MET A 174 -26.82 18.01 -12.50
N ASP A 175 -27.84 18.81 -12.80
CA ASP A 175 -29.10 18.43 -13.44
C ASP A 175 -28.92 18.38 -14.97
N THR A 176 -28.62 17.18 -15.47
CA THR A 176 -28.37 16.98 -16.91
C THR A 176 -29.64 16.77 -17.72
N ASP A 177 -30.67 16.20 -17.10
CA ASP A 177 -31.96 15.95 -17.74
C ASP A 177 -32.93 17.14 -17.64
N ARG A 178 -32.56 18.19 -16.89
CA ARG A 178 -33.30 19.44 -16.65
C ARG A 178 -34.68 19.23 -16.05
N ASN A 179 -34.81 18.19 -15.22
CA ASN A 179 -36.06 17.87 -14.56
C ASN A 179 -36.31 18.73 -13.28
N GLY A 180 -35.30 19.49 -12.82
CA GLY A 180 -35.35 20.34 -11.63
C GLY A 180 -35.02 19.63 -10.30
N GLU A 181 -34.66 18.35 -10.34
CA GLU A 181 -34.32 17.46 -9.22
C GLU A 181 -33.06 16.65 -9.54
N VAL A 182 -32.00 16.78 -8.74
CA VAL A 182 -30.76 16.04 -9.01
C VAL A 182 -30.86 14.61 -8.48
N HIS A 183 -30.78 13.62 -9.37
CA HIS A 183 -30.74 12.21 -8.99
C HIS A 183 -29.34 11.75 -8.58
N PHE A 184 -29.24 10.69 -7.77
CA PHE A 184 -27.95 10.15 -7.33
C PHE A 184 -26.95 9.83 -8.46
N PRO A 185 -27.36 9.22 -9.61
CA PRO A 185 -26.45 8.99 -10.73
C PRO A 185 -25.90 10.29 -11.35
N GLU A 186 -26.70 11.35 -11.38
CA GLU A 186 -26.31 12.66 -11.88
C GLU A 186 -25.38 13.38 -10.90
N PHE A 187 -25.69 13.32 -9.60
CA PHE A 187 -24.82 13.80 -8.53
C PHE A 187 -23.46 13.11 -8.56
N LEU A 188 -23.43 11.79 -8.78
CA LEU A 188 -22.20 11.01 -8.90
C LEU A 188 -21.41 11.36 -10.17
N ALA A 189 -22.09 11.58 -11.29
CA ALA A 189 -21.46 12.01 -12.53
C ALA A 189 -20.82 13.41 -12.36
N TRP A 190 -21.52 14.33 -11.70
CA TRP A 190 -20.99 15.65 -11.35
C TRP A 190 -19.83 15.58 -10.35
N TRP A 191 -19.92 14.73 -9.32
CA TRP A 191 -18.86 14.55 -8.33
C TRP A 191 -17.55 14.05 -8.92
N ASN A 192 -17.65 13.26 -9.99
CA ASN A 192 -16.51 12.74 -10.75
C ASN A 192 -16.09 13.63 -11.94
N SER A 193 -16.82 14.72 -12.20
CA SER A 193 -16.55 15.66 -13.29
C SER A 193 -15.69 16.86 -12.83
N SER A 194 -15.04 17.54 -13.78
CA SER A 194 -13.73 18.23 -13.65
C SER A 194 -13.61 19.48 -12.75
N GLU A 195 -12.34 19.91 -12.58
CA GLU A 195 -11.71 20.99 -11.79
C GLU A 195 -12.50 22.23 -11.31
N LYS A 196 -13.54 22.68 -12.03
CA LYS A 196 -14.22 23.97 -11.78
C LYS A 196 -15.22 23.92 -10.62
N SER A 197 -15.65 22.73 -10.22
CA SER A 197 -16.64 22.52 -9.14
C SER A 197 -15.97 22.14 -7.81
N LYS A 198 -14.63 22.13 -7.75
CA LYS A 198 -13.84 21.76 -6.56
C LYS A 198 -14.13 22.63 -5.34
N ASP A 199 -14.41 23.92 -5.52
CA ASP A 199 -14.70 24.82 -4.39
C ASP A 199 -16.03 24.50 -3.72
N VAL A 200 -17.06 24.20 -4.52
CA VAL A 200 -18.39 23.80 -4.03
C VAL A 200 -18.34 22.38 -3.44
N GLN A 201 -17.68 21.44 -4.12
CA GLN A 201 -17.44 20.08 -3.62
C GLN A 201 -16.70 20.08 -2.29
N LYS A 202 -15.65 20.92 -2.16
CA LYS A 202 -14.86 21.05 -0.93
C LYS A 202 -15.70 21.61 0.22
N LYS A 203 -16.54 22.63 -0.02
CA LYS A 203 -17.47 23.17 0.99
C LYS A 203 -18.48 22.12 1.47
N ILE A 204 -19.11 21.39 0.53
CA ILE A 204 -20.09 20.33 0.84
C ILE A 204 -19.41 19.18 1.63
N TYR A 205 -18.23 18.74 1.19
CA TYR A 205 -17.48 17.66 1.83
C TYR A 205 -16.96 18.03 3.23
N MET A 206 -16.42 19.25 3.39
CA MET A 206 -15.95 19.74 4.70
C MET A 206 -17.11 19.91 5.68
N GLY A 207 -18.24 20.42 5.20
CA GLY A 207 -19.47 20.52 5.97
C GLY A 207 -19.95 19.17 6.50
N SER A 208 -20.01 18.13 5.65
CA SER A 208 -20.44 16.77 6.05
C SER A 208 -19.57 16.13 7.15
N ARG A 209 -18.30 16.57 7.26
CA ARG A 209 -17.33 16.11 8.26
C ARG A 209 -17.32 16.90 9.58
N ALA A 210 -17.87 18.11 9.59
CA ALA A 210 -17.85 19.01 10.75
C ALA A 210 -18.67 18.50 11.95
N GLY A 211 -19.51 17.47 11.76
CA GLY A 211 -20.32 16.86 12.81
C GLY A 211 -19.60 15.91 13.78
N SER A 212 -18.27 15.76 13.77
CA SER A 212 -17.59 14.79 14.66
C SER A 212 -16.27 15.18 15.32
N ARG A 213 -15.75 16.39 15.10
CA ARG A 213 -14.59 16.96 15.82
C ARG A 213 -14.37 18.34 15.24
N TRP A 214 -13.70 19.23 15.97
CA TRP A 214 -13.44 20.63 15.59
C TRP A 214 -14.63 21.55 15.88
N LYS A 215 -14.89 21.78 17.18
CA LYS A 215 -15.18 23.16 17.59
C LYS A 215 -13.93 23.97 17.25
N THR A 216 -14.09 24.91 16.33
CA THR A 216 -13.18 26.01 16.06
C THR A 216 -12.67 26.58 17.39
N ILE A 217 -11.35 26.55 17.59
CA ILE A 217 -10.68 27.47 18.52
C ILE A 217 -10.52 28.75 17.71
N GLU A 218 -11.42 29.70 17.90
CA GLU A 218 -11.18 31.10 17.59
C GLU A 218 -11.22 31.87 18.90
N GLU A 219 -10.08 32.51 19.16
CA GLU A 219 -9.73 33.62 20.08
C GLU A 219 -10.35 33.70 21.48
#